data_AF-A0A257M9B9-F1
#
_entry.id   AF-A0A257M9B9-F1
#
_cell.length_a   1.000
_cell.length_b   1.000
_cell.length_c   1.000
_cell.angle_alpha   90.00
_cell.angle_beta   90.00
_cell.angle_gamma   90.00
#
_symmetry.space_group_name_H-M   'P 1'
#
loop_
_entity.id
_entity.type
_entity.pdbx_description
1 polymer ?
#
loop_
_entity_poly.entity_id
_entity_poly.type
_entity_poly.pdbx_seq_one_letter_code
_entity_poly.pdbx_strand_id
1 'polypeptide(L)'
;MLSAQDLAGVQKVQKMAVADLMNQEQPLSNVVGIASGVKWSKGQPTGKPALLVLVSQKLEESELDPVDMVPKEIDGVPTDVLAIGYPYAGGCDASEAGIQTLAKKARPTKGGYSVGHYQITAGTIATGVYDILPGGTVSPPAHGTGIPPRSYILSNNHVLANSNDASIGDPILQPGPYDGGTVPADVIGNLSRFIPITFEPPTPRAQHNNLIDAAVAEVPFHDIDREVYWIGDIRGWRRKSKVVVGNVIKKTGR
;
A
#
# COMPACT_ATOMS: atom_id res chain seq x y z
N MET A 1 -7.73 22.75 -4.58
CA MET A 1 -6.92 21.92 -3.66
C MET A 1 -7.36 22.24 -2.24
N LEU A 2 -7.44 21.25 -1.35
CA LEU A 2 -7.77 21.50 0.06
C LEU A 2 -6.59 22.18 0.76
N SER A 3 -6.88 23.17 1.61
CA SER A 3 -5.86 23.72 2.49
C SER A 3 -5.56 22.75 3.64
N ALA A 4 -4.41 22.92 4.29
CA ALA A 4 -4.07 22.16 5.49
C ALA A 4 -5.06 22.42 6.64
N GLN A 5 -5.64 23.62 6.69
CA GLN A 5 -6.62 24.01 7.70
C GLN A 5 -7.97 23.31 7.49
N ASP A 6 -8.40 23.18 6.22
CA ASP A 6 -9.61 22.43 5.86
C ASP A 6 -9.47 20.95 6.26
N LEU A 7 -8.31 20.34 5.97
CA LEU A 7 -8.02 18.95 6.33
C LEU A 7 -7.99 18.74 7.85
N ALA A 8 -7.40 19.69 8.61
CA ALA A 8 -7.38 19.60 10.06
C ALA A 8 -8.79 19.70 10.68
N GLY A 9 -9.66 20.54 10.12
CA GLY A 9 -11.07 20.64 10.49
C GLY A 9 -11.82 19.32 10.28
N VAL A 10 -11.70 18.74 9.07
CA VAL A 10 -12.33 17.44 8.75
C VAL A 10 -11.76 16.31 9.60
N GLN A 11 -10.45 16.30 9.88
CA GLN A 11 -9.83 15.26 10.72
C GLN A 11 -10.34 15.27 12.16
N LYS A 12 -10.69 16.44 12.70
CA LYS A 12 -11.31 16.54 14.03
C LYS A 12 -12.69 15.86 14.03
N VAL A 13 -13.51 16.19 13.04
CA VAL A 13 -14.84 15.58 12.86
C VAL A 13 -14.73 14.09 12.55
N GLN A 14 -13.74 13.68 11.76
CA GLN A 14 -13.47 12.27 11.46
C GLN A 14 -13.28 11.44 12.73
N LYS A 15 -12.51 11.95 13.70
CA LYS A 15 -12.28 11.23 14.96
C LYS A 15 -13.56 11.03 15.77
N MET A 16 -14.48 12.00 15.73
CA MET A 16 -15.78 11.91 16.39
C MET A 16 -16.68 10.93 15.64
N ALA A 17 -16.78 11.08 14.31
CA ALA A 17 -17.58 10.22 13.46
C ALA A 17 -17.15 8.75 13.50
N VAL A 18 -15.88 8.44 13.77
CA VAL A 18 -15.42 7.05 13.98
C VAL A 18 -16.09 6.43 15.21
N ALA A 19 -16.28 7.19 16.28
CA ALA A 19 -16.96 6.67 17.48
C ALA A 19 -18.45 6.40 17.20
N ASP A 20 -19.09 7.24 16.39
CA ASP A 20 -20.54 7.17 16.13
C ASP A 20 -20.88 6.17 15.02
N LEU A 21 -20.22 6.27 13.85
CA LEU A 21 -20.55 5.48 12.66
C LEU A 21 -19.83 4.12 12.60
N MET A 22 -18.76 3.93 13.39
CA MET A 22 -18.06 2.64 13.51
C MET A 22 -18.10 2.10 14.94
N ASN A 23 -19.16 2.42 15.68
CA ASN A 23 -19.38 1.85 17.01
C ASN A 23 -19.47 0.32 16.92
N GLN A 24 -18.69 -0.39 17.74
CA GLN A 24 -18.69 -1.85 17.78
C GLN A 24 -19.99 -2.43 18.34
N GLU A 25 -20.73 -1.68 19.15
CA GLU A 25 -21.99 -2.13 19.75
C GLU A 25 -23.19 -1.97 18.81
N GLN A 26 -23.14 -0.99 17.90
CA GLN A 26 -24.17 -0.72 16.89
C GLN A 26 -23.52 -0.29 15.57
N PRO A 27 -22.88 -1.24 14.84
CA PRO A 27 -22.25 -0.92 13.57
C PRO A 27 -23.33 -0.65 12.51
N LEU A 28 -23.15 0.42 11.73
CA LEU A 28 -23.91 0.61 10.51
C LEU A 28 -23.58 -0.52 9.55
N SER A 29 -24.59 -1.24 9.09
CA SER A 29 -24.44 -2.55 8.44
C SER A 29 -23.54 -2.52 7.19
N ASN A 30 -23.45 -1.37 6.53
CA ASN A 30 -22.72 -1.18 5.28
C ASN A 30 -21.43 -0.35 5.43
N VAL A 31 -21.18 0.28 6.57
CA VAL A 31 -20.00 1.15 6.76
C VAL A 31 -18.78 0.32 7.16
N VAL A 32 -17.72 0.41 6.36
CA VAL A 32 -16.47 -0.35 6.55
C VAL A 32 -15.28 0.53 6.95
N GLY A 33 -15.43 1.85 6.87
CA GLY A 33 -14.35 2.77 7.21
C GLY A 33 -14.75 4.23 7.12
N ILE A 34 -13.94 5.10 7.74
CA ILE A 34 -14.10 6.55 7.65
C ILE A 34 -12.76 7.20 7.35
N ALA A 35 -12.74 8.08 6.36
CA ALA A 35 -11.59 8.86 5.95
C ALA A 35 -11.92 10.36 5.85
N SER A 36 -10.87 11.18 5.74
CA SER A 36 -10.98 12.62 5.47
C SER A 36 -10.47 12.91 4.05
N GLY A 37 -11.19 13.72 3.27
CA GLY A 37 -10.83 13.95 1.88
C GLY A 37 -11.59 15.07 1.19
N VAL A 38 -11.65 14.98 -0.14
CA VAL A 38 -12.38 15.90 -1.01
C VAL A 38 -13.69 15.25 -1.40
N LYS A 39 -14.79 16.02 -1.41
CA LYS A 39 -16.08 15.57 -1.95
C LYS A 39 -15.98 15.30 -3.44
N TRP A 40 -16.55 14.20 -3.90
CA TRP A 40 -16.72 13.84 -5.29
C TRP A 40 -18.18 13.99 -5.70
N SER A 41 -18.40 14.48 -6.92
CA SER A 41 -19.73 14.52 -7.51
C SER A 41 -19.61 14.26 -9.01
N LYS A 42 -20.46 13.36 -9.53
CA LYS A 42 -20.47 12.98 -10.96
C LYS A 42 -19.08 12.58 -11.48
N GLY A 43 -18.31 11.86 -10.66
CA GLY A 43 -16.96 11.39 -11.00
C GLY A 43 -15.86 12.45 -10.96
N GLN A 44 -16.14 13.67 -10.48
CA GLN A 44 -15.16 14.74 -10.39
C GLN A 44 -14.97 15.24 -8.95
N PRO A 45 -13.73 15.57 -8.53
CA PRO A 45 -13.48 16.16 -7.23
C PRO A 45 -14.00 17.60 -7.21
N THR A 46 -14.89 17.93 -6.26
CA THR A 46 -15.50 19.26 -6.16
C THR A 46 -14.60 20.28 -5.46
N GLY A 47 -13.46 19.83 -4.93
CA GLY A 47 -12.50 20.65 -4.18
C GLY A 47 -12.95 21.06 -2.77
N LYS A 48 -14.13 20.63 -2.33
CA LYS A 48 -14.67 20.91 -0.99
C LYS A 48 -14.23 19.82 0.00
N PRO A 49 -13.84 20.18 1.24
CA PRO A 49 -13.53 19.20 2.27
C PRO A 49 -14.76 18.35 2.59
N ALA A 50 -14.58 17.04 2.77
CA ALA A 50 -15.66 16.13 3.16
C ALA A 50 -15.15 14.97 4.01
N LEU A 51 -16.07 14.46 4.84
CA LEU A 51 -15.92 13.20 5.53
C LEU A 51 -16.27 12.07 4.56
N LEU A 52 -15.28 11.25 4.23
CA LEU A 52 -15.46 10.10 3.33
C LEU A 52 -15.94 8.90 4.15
N VAL A 53 -17.16 8.46 3.90
CA VAL A 53 -17.72 7.25 4.50
C VAL A 53 -17.54 6.12 3.51
N LEU A 54 -16.69 5.17 3.89
CA LEU A 54 -16.34 4.01 3.07
C LEU A 54 -17.37 2.93 3.36
N VAL A 55 -18.08 2.49 2.33
CA VAL A 55 -19.12 1.46 2.42
C VAL A 55 -18.76 0.24 1.60
N SER A 56 -19.34 -0.92 1.93
CA SER A 56 -19.11 -2.12 1.13
C SER A 56 -19.76 -2.01 -0.25
N GLN A 57 -20.99 -1.49 -0.32
CA GLN A 57 -21.72 -1.26 -1.56
C GLN A 57 -22.60 -0.01 -1.49
N LYS A 58 -22.98 0.57 -2.63
CA LYS A 58 -24.01 1.63 -2.67
C LYS A 58 -25.36 0.98 -2.84
N LEU A 59 -26.29 1.30 -1.94
CA LEU A 59 -27.69 0.92 -2.00
C LEU A 59 -28.52 2.19 -2.24
N GLU A 60 -29.68 2.03 -2.87
CA GLU A 60 -30.62 3.14 -3.02
C GLU A 60 -31.22 3.52 -1.65
N GLU A 61 -31.63 4.79 -1.48
CA GLU A 61 -32.19 5.27 -0.20
C GLU A 61 -33.41 4.44 0.24
N SER A 62 -34.16 3.85 -0.70
CA SER A 62 -35.31 2.97 -0.43
C SER A 62 -34.95 1.57 0.07
N GLU A 63 -33.70 1.16 -0.12
CA GLU A 63 -33.18 -0.16 0.26
C GLU A 63 -32.37 -0.10 1.56
N LEU A 64 -32.26 1.09 2.16
CA LEU A 64 -31.55 1.33 3.40
C LEU A 64 -32.54 1.56 4.54
N ASP A 65 -32.30 0.89 5.66
CA ASP A 65 -33.00 1.24 6.89
C ASP A 65 -32.63 2.69 7.29
N PRO A 66 -33.59 3.48 7.81
CA PRO A 66 -33.32 4.88 8.19
C PRO A 66 -32.16 5.05 9.19
N VAL A 67 -31.90 4.01 9.99
CA VAL A 67 -30.80 3.95 10.95
C VAL A 67 -29.43 3.73 10.28
N ASP A 68 -29.42 3.07 9.12
CA ASP A 68 -28.21 2.78 8.33
C ASP A 68 -27.86 3.91 7.34
N MET A 69 -28.71 4.93 7.27
CA MET A 69 -28.53 6.06 6.37
C MET A 69 -27.41 6.97 6.87
N VAL A 70 -26.35 7.09 6.06
CA VAL A 70 -25.25 8.01 6.34
C VAL A 70 -25.76 9.46 6.27
N PRO A 71 -25.64 10.26 7.36
CA PRO A 71 -26.05 11.66 7.34
C PRO A 71 -25.31 12.43 6.25
N LYS A 72 -26.00 13.36 5.56
CA LYS A 72 -25.39 14.19 4.49
C LYS A 72 -24.33 15.18 5.02
N GLU A 73 -24.33 15.41 6.33
CA GLU A 73 -23.44 16.30 7.05
C GLU A 73 -23.28 15.83 8.49
N ILE A 74 -22.05 15.93 9.04
CA ILE A 74 -21.74 15.63 10.44
C ILE A 74 -20.92 16.80 10.97
N ASP A 75 -21.36 17.43 12.06
CA ASP A 75 -20.71 18.58 12.69
C ASP A 75 -20.27 19.70 11.71
N GLY A 76 -21.13 20.06 10.77
CA GLY A 76 -20.81 21.11 9.79
C GLY A 76 -20.01 20.64 8.57
N VAL A 77 -19.57 19.37 8.54
CA VAL A 77 -18.74 18.82 7.48
C VAL A 77 -19.58 17.93 6.57
N PRO A 78 -19.65 18.21 5.25
CA PRO A 78 -20.42 17.39 4.34
C PRO A 78 -19.82 15.99 4.24
N THR A 79 -20.68 14.99 4.16
CA THR A 79 -20.25 13.62 3.91
C THR A 79 -20.21 13.31 2.42
N ASP A 80 -19.41 12.30 2.08
CA ASP A 80 -19.36 11.68 0.76
C ASP A 80 -19.22 10.16 0.92
N VAL A 81 -20.09 9.41 0.24
CA VAL A 81 -20.17 7.95 0.37
C VAL A 81 -19.43 7.29 -0.79
N LEU A 82 -18.42 6.49 -0.45
CA LEU A 82 -17.57 5.78 -1.40
C LEU A 82 -17.71 4.26 -1.19
N ALA A 83 -18.18 3.55 -2.20
CA ALA A 83 -18.17 2.09 -2.18
C ALA A 83 -16.76 1.59 -2.47
N ILE A 84 -16.23 0.78 -1.55
CA ILE A 84 -14.88 0.18 -1.65
C ILE A 84 -14.90 -1.35 -1.47
N GLY A 85 -16.06 -1.96 -1.22
CA GLY A 85 -16.14 -3.37 -0.81
C GLY A 85 -15.73 -3.58 0.64
N TYR A 86 -15.48 -4.83 1.03
CA TYR A 86 -14.94 -5.14 2.35
C TYR A 86 -13.41 -5.06 2.33
N PRO A 87 -12.77 -4.23 3.16
CA PRO A 87 -11.32 -4.24 3.30
C PRO A 87 -10.89 -5.53 4.00
N TYR A 88 -10.20 -6.40 3.28
CA TYR A 88 -9.58 -7.61 3.80
C TYR A 88 -8.05 -7.44 3.81
N ALA A 89 -7.40 -7.94 4.86
CA ALA A 89 -5.95 -8.11 4.87
C ALA A 89 -5.60 -9.42 4.15
N GLY A 90 -5.59 -9.41 2.81
CA GLY A 90 -5.17 -10.55 1.97
C GLY A 90 -6.02 -10.80 0.72
N GLY A 91 -5.41 -10.62 -0.46
CA GLY A 91 -5.84 -11.22 -1.75
C GLY A 91 -6.99 -10.54 -2.48
N CYS A 92 -6.67 -9.62 -3.40
CA CYS A 92 -7.62 -9.18 -4.42
C CYS A 92 -7.57 -10.10 -5.65
N ASP A 93 -8.72 -10.70 -6.00
CA ASP A 93 -8.97 -11.24 -7.33
C ASP A 93 -9.11 -10.07 -8.32
N ALA A 94 -7.98 -9.60 -8.81
CA ALA A 94 -7.94 -8.48 -9.73
C ALA A 94 -8.02 -8.98 -11.18
N SER A 95 -9.25 -9.03 -11.69
CA SER A 95 -9.55 -9.19 -13.12
C SER A 95 -9.29 -7.89 -13.87
N GLU A 96 -8.03 -7.67 -14.29
CA GLU A 96 -7.70 -6.83 -15.44
C GLU A 96 -6.53 -7.46 -16.20
N ALA A 97 -6.61 -7.57 -17.53
CA ALA A 97 -5.65 -8.28 -18.38
C ALA A 97 -4.18 -7.80 -18.23
N GLY A 98 -3.95 -6.60 -17.68
CA GLY A 98 -2.62 -6.09 -17.30
C GLY A 98 -2.01 -6.78 -16.07
N ILE A 99 -2.85 -7.15 -15.10
CA ILE A 99 -2.44 -7.78 -13.83
C ILE A 99 -1.96 -9.22 -14.06
N GLN A 100 -2.57 -9.93 -15.02
CA GLN A 100 -2.09 -11.24 -15.46
C GLN A 100 -0.67 -11.20 -16.04
N THR A 101 -0.21 -10.07 -16.57
CA THR A 101 1.17 -9.94 -17.05
C THR A 101 2.14 -9.82 -15.87
N LEU A 102 1.79 -9.04 -14.85
CA LEU A 102 2.60 -8.87 -13.65
C LEU A 102 2.63 -10.12 -12.76
N ALA A 103 1.65 -11.01 -12.90
CA ALA A 103 1.61 -12.33 -12.27
C ALA A 103 2.56 -13.35 -12.90
N LYS A 104 3.06 -13.11 -14.12
CA LYS A 104 3.91 -14.08 -14.84
C LYS A 104 5.37 -13.99 -14.41
N LYS A 105 6.10 -15.07 -14.67
CA LYS A 105 7.55 -15.09 -14.56
C LYS A 105 8.19 -14.11 -15.54
N ALA A 106 9.12 -13.30 -15.04
CA ALA A 106 9.92 -12.36 -15.85
C ALA A 106 11.37 -12.34 -15.36
N ARG A 107 12.31 -12.39 -16.31
CA ARG A 107 13.75 -12.24 -16.07
C ARG A 107 14.35 -11.38 -17.20
N PRO A 108 14.96 -10.22 -16.92
CA PRO A 108 15.00 -9.55 -15.61
C PRO A 108 13.60 -9.12 -15.15
N THR A 109 13.34 -9.19 -13.85
CA THR A 109 12.08 -8.73 -13.26
C THR A 109 12.12 -7.23 -12.97
N LYS A 110 11.02 -6.53 -13.25
CA LYS A 110 10.84 -5.08 -12.98
C LYS A 110 10.02 -4.85 -11.71
N GLY A 111 10.08 -3.62 -11.20
CA GLY A 111 9.11 -3.16 -10.20
C GLY A 111 7.67 -3.32 -10.71
N GLY A 112 6.75 -3.76 -9.84
CA GLY A 112 5.37 -4.06 -10.16
C GLY A 112 5.05 -5.55 -10.34
N TYR A 113 6.03 -6.40 -10.62
CA TYR A 113 5.80 -7.84 -10.79
C TYR A 113 5.53 -8.57 -9.48
N SER A 114 4.88 -9.72 -9.59
CA SER A 114 4.61 -10.65 -8.49
C SER A 114 5.90 -11.20 -7.89
N VAL A 115 5.97 -11.22 -6.56
CA VAL A 115 7.05 -11.84 -5.78
C VAL A 115 6.51 -12.30 -4.43
N GLY A 116 7.14 -13.27 -3.79
CA GLY A 116 6.80 -13.60 -2.42
C GLY A 116 7.73 -14.62 -1.79
N HIS A 117 7.71 -14.64 -0.46
CA HIS A 117 8.19 -15.77 0.32
C HIS A 117 7.40 -17.03 -0.04
N TYR A 118 8.04 -18.20 -0.04
CA TYR A 118 7.42 -19.46 -0.48
C TYR A 118 6.22 -19.89 0.39
N GLN A 119 6.07 -19.36 1.60
CA GLN A 119 4.98 -19.67 2.54
C GLN A 119 3.85 -18.62 2.58
N ILE A 120 3.90 -17.60 1.71
CA ILE A 120 2.83 -16.60 1.61
C ILE A 120 2.01 -16.78 0.32
N THR A 121 1.05 -15.89 0.08
CA THR A 121 0.30 -15.85 -1.18
C THR A 121 1.14 -15.23 -2.30
N ALA A 122 1.12 -13.91 -2.44
CA ALA A 122 1.96 -13.14 -3.35
C ALA A 122 1.93 -11.66 -2.92
N GLY A 123 2.94 -10.92 -3.34
CA GLY A 123 3.00 -9.48 -3.23
C GLY A 123 3.65 -8.86 -4.46
N THR A 124 3.98 -7.58 -4.36
CA THR A 124 4.54 -6.80 -5.48
C THR A 124 5.99 -6.43 -5.19
N ILE A 125 6.85 -6.57 -6.20
CA ILE A 125 8.20 -5.98 -6.18
C ILE A 125 8.07 -4.46 -6.21
N ALA A 126 8.66 -3.75 -5.25
CA ALA A 126 8.75 -2.29 -5.35
C ALA A 126 9.68 -1.88 -6.49
N THR A 127 10.94 -2.32 -6.44
CA THR A 127 11.97 -2.12 -7.46
C THR A 127 13.24 -2.90 -7.09
N GLY A 128 14.22 -2.94 -7.98
CA GLY A 128 15.60 -3.30 -7.65
C GLY A 128 16.36 -2.20 -6.91
N VAL A 129 17.08 -2.60 -5.87
CA VAL A 129 17.87 -1.71 -5.01
C VAL A 129 19.27 -2.28 -4.77
N TYR A 130 20.15 -1.42 -4.26
CA TYR A 130 21.48 -1.79 -3.80
C TYR A 130 21.85 -0.94 -2.57
N ASP A 131 22.86 -1.38 -1.83
CA ASP A 131 23.37 -0.64 -0.67
C ASP A 131 24.05 0.67 -1.09
N ILE A 132 23.75 1.77 -0.39
CA ILE A 132 24.26 3.10 -0.74
C ILE A 132 25.78 3.06 -0.90
N LEU A 133 26.25 3.41 -2.09
CA LEU A 133 27.66 3.42 -2.45
C LEU A 133 28.42 4.56 -1.73
N PRO A 134 29.75 4.46 -1.58
CA PRO A 134 30.58 5.53 -1.03
C PRO A 134 30.32 6.88 -1.69
N GLY A 135 30.11 7.92 -0.88
CA GLY A 135 29.77 9.28 -1.35
C GLY A 135 28.30 9.48 -1.75
N GLY A 136 27.47 8.43 -1.74
CA GLY A 136 26.03 8.53 -1.98
C GLY A 136 25.29 9.12 -0.79
N THR A 137 24.21 9.85 -1.06
CA THR A 137 23.38 10.50 -0.02
C THR A 137 21.89 10.29 -0.30
N VAL A 138 21.08 10.24 0.76
CA VAL A 138 19.61 10.08 0.64
C VAL A 138 18.86 11.42 0.62
N SER A 139 19.47 12.48 1.16
CA SER A 139 18.88 13.82 1.26
C SER A 139 19.97 14.91 1.30
N PRO A 140 20.24 15.62 0.18
CA PRO A 140 19.67 15.41 -1.15
C PRO A 140 20.06 14.04 -1.72
N PRO A 141 19.29 13.46 -2.65
CA PRO A 141 19.67 12.21 -3.30
C PRO A 141 20.91 12.44 -4.18
N ALA A 142 21.95 11.65 -3.95
CA ALA A 142 23.15 11.62 -4.80
C ALA A 142 23.61 10.19 -5.01
N HIS A 143 24.06 9.88 -6.22
CA HIS A 143 24.68 8.59 -6.52
C HIS A 143 26.08 8.55 -5.91
N GLY A 144 26.39 7.46 -5.22
CA GLY A 144 27.76 7.19 -4.81
C GLY A 144 28.59 6.66 -5.97
N THR A 145 29.90 6.56 -5.74
CA THR A 145 30.88 6.14 -6.74
C THR A 145 31.18 4.65 -6.58
N GLY A 146 31.16 3.90 -7.68
CA GLY A 146 31.55 2.49 -7.72
C GLY A 146 30.50 1.58 -8.33
N ILE A 147 30.78 0.28 -8.33
CA ILE A 147 29.87 -0.77 -8.79
C ILE A 147 29.26 -1.44 -7.55
N PRO A 148 27.91 -1.55 -7.45
CA PRO A 148 27.28 -2.26 -6.35
C PRO A 148 27.73 -3.73 -6.29
N PRO A 149 28.22 -4.23 -5.14
CA PRO A 149 28.68 -5.61 -5.03
C PRO A 149 27.51 -6.61 -4.97
N ARG A 150 26.32 -6.13 -4.57
CA ARG A 150 25.11 -6.93 -4.40
C ARG A 150 23.91 -6.16 -4.90
N SER A 151 22.93 -6.89 -5.39
CA SER A 151 21.64 -6.37 -5.85
C SER A 151 20.52 -7.04 -5.09
N TYR A 152 19.46 -6.28 -4.83
CA TYR A 152 18.33 -6.78 -4.06
C TYR A 152 17.00 -6.41 -4.68
N ILE A 153 15.99 -7.24 -4.46
CA ILE A 153 14.59 -6.88 -4.61
C ILE A 153 14.13 -6.21 -3.32
N LEU A 154 13.49 -5.04 -3.42
CA LEU A 154 12.79 -4.40 -2.30
C LEU A 154 11.30 -4.72 -2.37
N SER A 155 10.71 -5.14 -1.26
CA SER A 155 9.26 -5.21 -1.05
C SER A 155 8.96 -5.09 0.45
N ASN A 156 7.74 -5.38 0.85
CA ASN A 156 7.32 -5.39 2.25
C ASN A 156 7.88 -6.63 2.98
N ASN A 157 8.03 -6.53 4.30
CA ASN A 157 8.30 -7.67 5.19
C ASN A 157 7.19 -8.72 5.05
N HIS A 158 5.91 -8.34 5.08
CA HIS A 158 4.84 -9.33 4.93
C HIS A 158 4.90 -10.08 3.59
N VAL A 159 5.59 -9.53 2.58
CA VAL A 159 5.80 -10.16 1.27
C VAL A 159 7.02 -11.08 1.25
N LEU A 160 8.19 -10.61 1.72
CA LEU A 160 9.45 -11.36 1.59
C LEU A 160 9.86 -12.12 2.85
N ALA A 161 9.34 -11.73 4.01
CA ALA A 161 9.73 -12.23 5.32
C ALA A 161 8.55 -12.81 6.12
N ASN A 162 7.47 -13.20 5.43
CA ASN A 162 6.33 -13.92 6.00
C ASN A 162 5.81 -13.30 7.33
N SER A 163 5.67 -11.97 7.37
CA SER A 163 5.22 -11.26 8.57
C SER A 163 6.09 -11.57 9.81
N ASN A 164 7.41 -11.56 9.63
CA ASN A 164 8.48 -11.95 10.57
C ASN A 164 8.73 -13.45 10.73
N ASP A 165 7.86 -14.32 10.24
CA ASP A 165 7.99 -15.78 10.35
C ASP A 165 8.80 -16.36 9.18
N ALA A 166 9.98 -15.77 8.93
CA ALA A 166 10.93 -16.20 7.92
C ALA A 166 12.36 -16.13 8.47
N SER A 167 13.23 -16.96 7.90
CA SER A 167 14.66 -16.99 8.21
C SER A 167 15.47 -16.29 7.13
N ILE A 168 16.53 -15.57 7.53
CA ILE A 168 17.49 -15.05 6.56
C ILE A 168 18.08 -16.21 5.75
N GLY A 169 18.07 -16.09 4.43
CA GLY A 169 18.42 -17.16 3.49
C GLY A 169 17.23 -17.86 2.85
N ASP A 170 16.00 -17.66 3.34
CA ASP A 170 14.82 -18.32 2.78
C ASP A 170 14.60 -17.98 1.29
N PRO A 171 14.12 -18.94 0.48
CA PRO A 171 13.92 -18.73 -0.94
C PRO A 171 12.76 -17.77 -1.21
N ILE A 172 13.01 -16.83 -2.12
CA ILE A 172 12.03 -15.89 -2.63
C ILE A 172 11.68 -16.25 -4.07
N LEU A 173 10.39 -16.28 -4.37
CA LEU A 173 9.85 -16.70 -5.66
C LEU A 173 9.43 -15.50 -6.51
N GLN A 174 9.72 -15.56 -7.81
CA GLN A 174 9.16 -14.67 -8.82
C GLN A 174 8.70 -15.55 -9.99
N PRO A 175 7.38 -15.70 -10.22
CA PRO A 175 6.29 -15.03 -9.50
C PRO A 175 6.08 -15.58 -8.08
N GLY A 176 5.25 -14.92 -7.26
CA GLY A 176 4.91 -15.41 -5.92
C GLY A 176 4.11 -16.73 -5.96
N PRO A 177 4.00 -17.48 -4.84
CA PRO A 177 3.31 -18.78 -4.80
C PRO A 177 1.89 -18.79 -5.36
N TYR A 178 1.08 -17.78 -5.03
CA TYR A 178 -0.30 -17.66 -5.51
C TYR A 178 -0.39 -17.49 -7.03
N ASP A 179 0.63 -16.89 -7.63
CA ASP A 179 0.72 -16.69 -9.08
C ASP A 179 1.46 -17.83 -9.80
N GLY A 180 1.65 -18.96 -9.11
CA GLY A 180 2.19 -20.20 -9.67
C GLY A 180 3.70 -20.40 -9.49
N GLY A 181 4.37 -19.55 -8.69
CA GLY A 181 5.78 -19.74 -8.37
C GLY A 181 6.03 -20.99 -7.51
N THR A 182 7.06 -21.75 -7.83
CA THR A 182 7.41 -22.99 -7.11
C THR A 182 8.89 -23.04 -6.71
N VAL A 183 9.18 -23.72 -5.60
CA VAL A 183 10.55 -24.09 -5.21
C VAL A 183 10.89 -25.44 -5.87
N PRO A 184 12.04 -25.60 -6.55
CA PRO A 184 13.10 -24.61 -6.76
C PRO A 184 13.00 -23.82 -8.08
N ALA A 185 12.01 -24.11 -8.95
CA ALA A 185 12.01 -23.65 -10.34
C ALA A 185 11.93 -22.11 -10.52
N ASP A 186 11.29 -21.41 -9.58
CA ASP A 186 10.99 -19.98 -9.68
C ASP A 186 11.69 -19.14 -8.62
N VAL A 187 12.65 -19.72 -7.91
CA VAL A 187 13.51 -18.99 -6.97
C VAL A 187 14.26 -17.89 -7.73
N ILE A 188 14.06 -16.64 -7.31
CA ILE A 188 14.78 -15.48 -7.86
C ILE A 188 15.97 -15.06 -7.00
N GLY A 189 15.95 -15.44 -5.72
CA GLY A 189 17.01 -15.16 -4.76
C GLY A 189 16.60 -15.52 -3.34
N ASN A 190 17.29 -14.95 -2.37
CA ASN A 190 17.17 -15.33 -0.96
C ASN A 190 16.92 -14.11 -0.08
N LEU A 191 16.08 -14.25 0.94
CA LEU A 191 15.82 -13.22 1.93
C LEU A 191 17.14 -12.78 2.58
N SER A 192 17.44 -11.48 2.53
CA SER A 192 18.71 -10.93 3.04
C SER A 192 18.53 -10.16 4.34
N ARG A 193 17.57 -9.23 4.38
CA ARG A 193 17.28 -8.40 5.57
C ARG A 193 15.81 -7.99 5.59
N PHE A 194 15.23 -7.80 6.77
CA PHE A 194 13.92 -7.19 6.93
C PHE A 194 13.83 -6.38 8.22
N ILE A 195 12.87 -5.46 8.26
CA ILE A 195 12.52 -4.73 9.47
C ILE A 195 11.38 -5.49 10.15
N PRO A 196 11.57 -6.01 11.38
CA PRO A 196 10.52 -6.74 12.08
C PRO A 196 9.30 -5.87 12.34
N ILE A 197 8.11 -6.41 12.07
CA ILE A 197 6.83 -5.77 12.36
C ILE A 197 6.43 -6.05 13.80
N THR A 198 6.23 -5.01 14.61
CA THR A 198 5.66 -5.18 15.96
C THR A 198 4.14 -5.11 15.89
N PHE A 199 3.46 -6.26 15.80
CA PHE A 199 1.99 -6.31 15.66
C PHE A 199 1.25 -5.91 16.94
N GLU A 200 1.77 -6.32 18.10
CA GLU A 200 1.20 -6.05 19.42
C GLU A 200 2.21 -5.26 20.26
N PRO A 201 2.34 -3.94 20.05
CA PRO A 201 3.30 -3.17 20.80
C PRO A 201 2.90 -3.10 22.28
N PRO A 202 3.86 -3.23 23.22
CA PRO A 202 3.61 -3.00 24.64
C PRO A 202 3.37 -1.52 24.97
N THR A 203 3.42 -0.64 23.96
CA THR A 203 3.20 0.80 24.07
C THR A 203 1.90 1.21 23.38
N PRO A 204 1.26 2.32 23.81
CA PRO A 204 0.10 2.86 23.11
C PRO A 204 0.40 3.09 21.63
N ARG A 205 -0.58 2.82 20.74
CA ARG A 205 -0.41 2.95 19.29
C ARG A 205 0.14 4.31 18.83
N ALA A 206 -0.18 5.38 19.55
CA ALA A 206 0.33 6.73 19.27
C ALA A 206 1.84 6.91 19.51
N GLN A 207 2.44 6.04 20.32
CA GLN A 207 3.87 6.01 20.67
C GLN A 207 4.60 4.84 20.00
N HIS A 208 3.88 4.01 19.24
CA HIS A 208 4.44 2.87 18.56
C HIS A 208 5.28 3.30 17.35
N ASN A 209 6.48 2.72 17.21
CA ASN A 209 7.50 3.17 16.25
C ASN A 209 7.77 2.17 15.11
N ASN A 210 6.77 1.40 14.68
CA ASN A 210 6.86 0.59 13.45
C ASN A 210 6.58 1.46 12.21
N LEU A 211 7.57 2.29 11.85
CA LEU A 211 7.40 3.33 10.82
C LEU A 211 7.37 2.78 9.39
N ILE A 212 7.99 1.62 9.16
CA ILE A 212 8.15 1.03 7.84
C ILE A 212 7.89 -0.47 7.88
N ASP A 213 7.37 -0.97 6.78
CA ASP A 213 7.23 -2.39 6.47
C ASP A 213 8.10 -2.64 5.24
N ALA A 214 9.27 -3.27 5.44
CA ALA A 214 10.28 -3.41 4.40
C ALA A 214 11.15 -4.66 4.60
N ALA A 215 11.47 -5.29 3.49
CA ALA A 215 12.41 -6.39 3.38
C ALA A 215 13.16 -6.34 2.05
N VAL A 216 14.34 -6.95 2.02
CA VAL A 216 15.17 -7.09 0.84
C VAL A 216 15.62 -8.53 0.65
N ALA A 217 15.56 -8.99 -0.60
CA ALA A 217 16.06 -10.30 -1.02
C ALA A 217 17.24 -10.12 -1.96
N GLU A 218 18.37 -10.79 -1.68
CA GLU A 218 19.56 -10.75 -2.54
C GLU A 218 19.32 -11.59 -3.79
N VAL A 219 19.59 -11.02 -4.96
CA VAL A 219 19.33 -11.64 -6.27
C VAL A 219 20.51 -11.44 -7.24
N PRO A 220 20.67 -12.31 -8.24
CA PRO A 220 21.62 -12.08 -9.32
C PRO A 220 21.31 -10.77 -10.06
N PHE A 221 22.33 -9.98 -10.36
CA PHE A 221 22.16 -8.68 -11.04
C PHE A 221 21.42 -8.80 -12.38
N HIS A 222 21.62 -9.88 -13.14
CA HIS A 222 20.97 -10.09 -14.44
C HIS A 222 19.49 -10.49 -14.35
N ASP A 223 19.01 -10.82 -13.16
CA ASP A 223 17.62 -11.22 -12.93
C ASP A 223 16.72 -10.07 -12.49
N ILE A 224 17.26 -8.86 -12.33
CA ILE A 224 16.53 -7.69 -11.82
C ILE A 224 16.76 -6.44 -12.66
N ASP A 225 15.71 -5.64 -12.77
CA ASP A 225 15.70 -4.32 -13.37
C ASP A 225 15.15 -3.30 -12.36
N ARG A 226 15.75 -2.11 -12.35
CA ARG A 226 15.39 -1.01 -11.44
C ARG A 226 14.18 -0.22 -11.93
N GLU A 227 13.80 -0.38 -13.19
CA GLU A 227 12.59 0.23 -13.72
C GLU A 227 11.34 -0.34 -13.05
N VAL A 228 10.38 0.53 -12.82
CA VAL A 228 9.03 0.17 -12.40
C VAL A 228 8.16 0.04 -13.64
N TYR A 229 7.54 -1.12 -13.86
CA TYR A 229 6.80 -1.44 -15.09
C TYR A 229 5.72 -0.38 -15.38
N TRP A 230 5.70 0.14 -16.63
CA TRP A 230 4.90 1.29 -17.12
C TRP A 230 5.21 2.67 -16.52
N ILE A 231 6.11 2.78 -15.55
CA ILE A 231 6.47 4.04 -14.90
C ILE A 231 7.89 4.48 -15.27
N GLY A 232 8.83 3.54 -15.38
CA GLY A 232 10.25 3.78 -15.64
C GLY A 232 11.06 3.92 -14.35
N ASP A 233 12.22 4.57 -14.43
CA ASP A 233 13.14 4.72 -13.31
C ASP A 233 12.60 5.58 -12.16
N ILE A 234 12.95 5.17 -10.94
CA ILE A 234 12.74 5.99 -9.74
C ILE A 234 13.72 7.16 -9.74
N ARG A 235 13.18 8.37 -9.82
CA ARG A 235 13.97 9.62 -9.84
C ARG A 235 14.20 10.25 -8.48
N GLY A 236 13.53 9.74 -7.44
CA GLY A 236 13.64 10.25 -6.07
C GLY A 236 12.35 10.12 -5.29
N TRP A 237 12.25 10.89 -4.21
CA TRP A 237 11.15 10.84 -3.26
C TRP A 237 10.65 12.25 -2.92
N ARG A 238 9.43 12.36 -2.38
CA ARG A 238 8.84 13.62 -1.91
C ARG A 238 8.54 13.55 -0.42
N ARG A 239 8.79 14.63 0.31
CA ARG A 239 8.37 14.75 1.71
C ARG A 239 6.84 14.71 1.81
N LYS A 240 6.31 14.02 2.81
CA LYS A 240 4.85 13.93 3.08
C LYS A 240 4.17 15.30 3.10
N SER A 241 4.82 16.31 3.69
CA SER A 241 4.29 17.70 3.73
C SER A 241 4.13 18.37 2.37
N LYS A 242 4.76 17.83 1.32
CA LYS A 242 4.66 18.30 -0.07
C LYS A 242 3.70 17.45 -0.92
N VAL A 243 3.05 16.45 -0.32
CA VAL A 243 2.04 15.60 -0.96
C VAL A 243 0.67 16.07 -0.47
N VAL A 244 -0.22 16.39 -1.40
CA VAL A 244 -1.56 16.92 -1.07
C VAL A 244 -2.64 16.10 -1.75
N VAL A 245 -3.83 16.09 -1.15
CA VAL A 245 -5.01 15.46 -1.74
C VAL A 245 -5.30 16.09 -3.10
N GLY A 246 -5.49 15.24 -4.11
CA GLY A 246 -5.67 15.65 -5.51
C GLY A 246 -4.39 15.62 -6.36
N ASN A 247 -3.23 15.23 -5.81
CA ASN A 247 -2.08 14.89 -6.66
C ASN A 247 -2.39 13.68 -7.54
N VAL A 248 -2.04 13.78 -8.83
CA VAL A 248 -2.13 12.66 -9.76
C VAL A 248 -1.00 11.67 -9.43
N ILE A 249 -1.38 10.43 -9.20
CA ILE A 249 -0.44 9.34 -8.91
C ILE A 249 -0.56 8.25 -9.97
N LYS A 250 0.53 7.51 -10.18
CA LYS A 250 0.54 6.25 -10.92
C LYS A 250 0.92 5.15 -9.94
N LYS A 251 0.19 4.05 -9.97
CA LYS A 251 0.50 2.82 -9.25
C LYS A 251 0.64 1.69 -10.26
N THR A 252 1.65 0.87 -10.06
CA THR A 252 1.78 -0.44 -10.73
C THR A 252 1.99 -1.49 -9.65
N GLY A 253 1.46 -2.67 -9.86
CA GLY A 253 1.56 -3.79 -8.92
C GLY A 253 0.66 -4.93 -9.33
N ARG A 254 1.08 -6.11 -8.90
CA ARG A 254 0.28 -7.32 -8.88
C ARG A 254 -0.84 -7.22 -7.85
#